data_AF-A0A431PTV4-F1
#
_entry.id   AF-A0A431PTV4-F1
#
_cell.length_a   1.000
_cell.length_b   1.000
_cell.length_c   1.000
_cell.angle_alpha   90.00
_cell.angle_beta   90.00
_cell.angle_gamma   90.00
#
_symmetry.space_group_name_H-M   'P 1'
#
loop_
_entity.id
_entity.type
_entity.pdbx_description
1 polymer ?
#
loop_
_entity_poly.entity_id
_entity_poly.type
_entity_poly.pdbx_seq_one_letter_code
_entity_poly.pdbx_strand_id
1 'polypeptide(L)'
;MRRGRPTQRLPFIRLSIWRRNKRRIRAMRFTRDENGIAAVEFALILPLFLMFYLGLVEVSRGMRVSQKLDQIVRTLGDLAAQKIGGGQNPGQAAILEWEWRQLFSAGNALIAPLSFWQLGMTISEVKISPKAGGGYKAMVQWTETVRGLHRPCDVALTPSTILSPNNIEPAYLNGTNPPTYIIIADVTYTYSPGINFEMFKWRNAPTWTFRRTFYSPIRNTYDPPHIQHFGVQTT
;
A
#
# COMPACT_ATOMS: atom_id res chain seq x y z
N MET A 1 107.59 44.01 8.49
CA MET A 1 106.57 42.95 8.67
C MET A 1 105.42 43.25 7.72
N ARG A 2 105.13 42.28 6.84
CA ARG A 2 103.93 42.04 5.98
C ARG A 2 103.32 43.14 5.07
N ARG A 3 103.37 42.79 3.78
CA ARG A 3 102.66 43.30 2.59
C ARG A 3 101.13 43.18 2.70
N GLY A 4 100.44 44.01 1.90
CA GLY A 4 99.11 43.70 1.36
C GLY A 4 98.51 44.81 0.48
N ARG A 5 98.74 44.75 -0.85
CA ARG A 5 97.70 45.12 -1.84
C ARG A 5 96.88 43.84 -2.09
N PRO A 6 95.58 43.88 -2.42
CA PRO A 6 95.24 43.93 -3.85
C PRO A 6 93.85 44.51 -4.25
N THR A 7 93.77 44.84 -5.54
CA THR A 7 92.70 44.57 -6.54
C THR A 7 91.31 45.24 -6.51
N GLN A 8 91.07 45.95 -7.62
CA GLN A 8 89.82 46.26 -8.33
C GLN A 8 88.70 45.21 -8.26
N ARG A 9 87.44 45.68 -8.41
CA ARG A 9 86.48 45.17 -9.42
C ARG A 9 85.31 46.15 -9.63
N LEU A 10 85.06 46.45 -10.90
CA LEU A 10 83.93 47.19 -11.48
C LEU A 10 82.68 46.27 -11.63
N PRO A 11 81.51 46.78 -12.09
CA PRO A 11 80.18 46.45 -11.59
C PRO A 11 79.54 45.26 -12.31
N PHE A 12 78.58 44.61 -11.65
CA PHE A 12 77.68 43.65 -12.29
C PHE A 12 76.24 44.10 -12.12
N ILE A 13 75.72 44.70 -13.19
CA ILE A 13 74.31 44.79 -13.51
C ILE A 13 73.76 43.36 -13.53
N ARG A 14 72.81 43.06 -12.64
CA ARG A 14 72.02 41.83 -12.73
C ARG A 14 70.59 42.19 -13.11
N LEU A 15 70.38 42.24 -14.43
CA LEU A 15 69.06 42.21 -15.03
C LEU A 15 68.48 40.80 -14.83
N SER A 16 67.40 40.66 -14.07
CA SER A 16 66.54 39.47 -14.18
C SER A 16 65.09 39.83 -13.88
N ILE A 17 64.49 40.53 -14.84
CA ILE A 17 63.04 40.58 -15.02
C ILE A 17 62.64 39.26 -15.67
N TRP A 18 62.06 38.32 -14.93
CA TRP A 18 61.23 37.23 -15.49
C TRP A 18 60.26 36.72 -14.42
N ARG A 19 59.25 37.53 -14.11
CA ARG A 19 58.04 37.11 -13.36
C ARG A 19 56.81 37.55 -14.14
N ARG A 20 56.33 36.70 -15.06
CA ARG A 20 55.02 36.70 -15.76
C ARG A 20 55.18 35.60 -16.83
N ASN A 21 54.39 34.53 -16.96
CA ASN A 21 52.96 34.32 -16.80
C ASN A 21 52.71 32.81 -16.57
N LYS A 22 52.42 32.35 -15.35
CA LYS A 22 51.86 30.98 -15.11
C LYS A 22 50.34 30.98 -14.89
N ARG A 23 49.67 32.13 -14.99
CA ARG A 23 48.23 32.27 -14.73
C ARG A 23 47.35 32.06 -15.96
N ARG A 24 47.83 32.38 -17.18
CA ARG A 24 47.03 32.24 -18.42
C ARG A 24 46.86 30.80 -18.92
N ILE A 25 47.80 29.89 -18.62
CA ILE A 25 47.72 28.48 -19.06
C ILE A 25 46.71 27.67 -18.21
N ARG A 26 46.39 28.12 -17.00
CA ARG A 26 45.40 27.44 -16.13
C ARG A 26 43.96 27.69 -16.58
N ALA A 27 43.64 28.87 -17.11
CA ALA A 27 42.30 29.18 -17.60
C ALA A 27 41.94 28.44 -18.89
N MET A 28 42.91 28.21 -19.79
CA MET A 28 42.71 27.45 -21.03
C MET A 28 42.63 25.92 -20.82
N ARG A 29 42.97 25.41 -19.62
CA ARG A 29 42.71 24.01 -19.25
C ARG A 29 41.25 23.77 -18.89
N PHE A 30 40.57 24.75 -18.30
CA PHE A 30 39.14 24.65 -18.01
C PHE A 30 38.26 24.68 -19.28
N THR A 31 38.73 25.26 -20.38
CA THR A 31 37.99 25.32 -21.65
C THR A 31 38.24 24.12 -22.57
N ARG A 32 39.15 23.22 -22.21
CA ARG A 32 39.51 22.01 -22.98
C ARG A 32 39.24 20.72 -22.19
N ASP A 33 38.59 20.84 -21.03
CA ASP A 33 38.15 19.71 -20.24
C ASP A 33 36.78 19.27 -20.78
N GLU A 34 36.77 18.24 -21.63
CA GLU A 34 35.54 17.56 -22.09
C GLU A 34 34.69 17.08 -20.89
N ASN A 35 35.34 16.83 -19.75
CA ASN A 35 34.73 16.51 -18.47
C ASN A 35 33.81 17.62 -17.93
N GLY A 36 34.08 18.89 -18.24
CA GLY A 36 33.27 20.01 -17.78
C GLY A 36 31.92 20.11 -18.50
N ILE A 37 31.87 19.71 -19.77
CA ILE A 37 30.65 19.68 -20.59
C ILE A 37 29.75 18.53 -20.13
N ALA A 38 30.33 17.34 -19.92
CA ALA A 38 29.60 16.18 -19.39
C ALA A 38 28.97 16.45 -18.02
N ALA A 39 29.63 17.22 -17.15
CA ALA A 39 29.09 17.60 -15.85
C ALA A 39 27.82 18.50 -15.97
N VAL A 40 27.77 19.39 -16.96
CA VAL A 40 26.61 20.26 -17.21
C VAL A 40 25.44 19.45 -17.78
N GLU A 41 25.71 18.54 -18.72
CA GLU A 41 24.68 17.63 -19.27
C GLU A 41 24.07 16.75 -18.18
N PHE A 42 24.92 16.19 -17.30
CA PHE A 42 24.46 15.40 -16.17
C PHE A 42 23.63 16.23 -15.19
N ALA A 43 24.07 17.46 -14.87
CA ALA A 43 23.33 18.35 -13.97
C ALA A 43 21.94 18.71 -14.51
N LEU A 44 21.75 18.77 -15.84
CA LEU A 44 20.46 19.01 -16.47
C LEU A 44 19.53 17.79 -16.44
N ILE A 45 20.08 16.57 -16.56
CA ILE A 45 19.29 15.32 -16.56
C ILE A 45 19.01 14.83 -15.13
N LEU A 46 19.92 15.08 -14.18
CA LEU A 46 19.80 14.71 -12.77
C LEU A 46 18.43 15.02 -12.14
N PRO A 47 17.85 16.24 -12.25
CA PRO A 47 16.55 16.54 -11.63
C PRO A 47 15.42 15.65 -12.17
N LEU A 48 15.44 15.34 -13.47
CA LEU A 48 14.46 14.44 -14.09
C LEU A 48 14.65 13.00 -13.58
N PHE A 49 15.89 12.53 -13.52
CA PHE A 49 16.21 11.21 -13.00
C PHE A 49 15.81 11.05 -11.53
N LEU A 50 16.03 12.07 -10.71
CA LEU A 50 15.64 12.08 -9.30
C LEU A 50 14.12 12.03 -9.14
N MET A 51 13.38 12.77 -9.96
CA MET A 51 11.93 12.74 -9.98
C MET A 51 11.39 11.34 -10.31
N PHE A 52 11.94 10.68 -11.34
CA PHE A 52 11.57 9.31 -11.68
C PHE A 52 11.92 8.31 -10.58
N TYR A 53 13.12 8.42 -10.00
CA TYR A 53 13.54 7.54 -8.91
C TYR A 53 12.61 7.65 -7.70
N LEU A 54 12.33 8.88 -7.25
CA LEU A 54 11.41 9.13 -6.13
C LEU A 54 9.98 8.68 -6.46
N GLY A 55 9.51 8.93 -7.68
CA GLY A 55 8.22 8.45 -8.16
C GLY A 55 8.11 6.92 -8.11
N LEU A 56 9.14 6.21 -8.57
CA LEU A 56 9.17 4.75 -8.58
C LEU A 56 9.19 4.15 -7.16
N VAL A 57 9.96 4.76 -6.25
CA VAL A 57 9.97 4.37 -4.83
C VAL A 57 8.57 4.51 -4.23
N GLU A 58 7.88 5.60 -4.55
CA GLU A 58 6.55 5.88 -4.00
C GLU A 58 5.47 4.95 -4.56
N VAL A 59 5.49 4.69 -5.87
CA VAL A 59 4.63 3.68 -6.51
C VAL A 59 4.88 2.30 -5.91
N SER A 60 6.15 1.93 -5.70
CA SER A 60 6.51 0.65 -5.09
C SER A 60 5.99 0.51 -3.66
N ARG A 61 5.93 1.59 -2.88
CA ARG A 61 5.33 1.60 -1.54
C ARG A 61 3.81 1.45 -1.62
N GLY A 62 3.14 2.20 -2.50
CA GLY A 62 1.71 2.08 -2.73
C GLY A 62 1.28 0.67 -3.14
N MET A 63 2.08 0.00 -3.99
CA MET A 63 1.82 -1.39 -4.39
C MET A 63 1.95 -2.37 -3.22
N ARG A 64 2.94 -2.20 -2.34
CA ARG A 64 3.07 -3.01 -1.11
C ARG A 64 1.87 -2.84 -0.18
N VAL A 65 1.33 -1.62 -0.08
CA VAL A 65 0.10 -1.34 0.69
C VAL A 65 -1.04 -2.17 0.11
N SER A 66 -1.27 -2.11 -1.21
CA SER A 66 -2.31 -2.92 -1.88
C SER A 66 -2.20 -4.40 -1.53
N GLN A 67 -1.00 -5.00 -1.67
CA GLN A 67 -0.79 -6.42 -1.39
C GLN A 67 -1.10 -6.77 0.07
N LYS A 68 -0.73 -5.89 1.02
CA LYS A 68 -1.08 -6.07 2.43
C LYS A 68 -2.59 -5.99 2.67
N LEU A 69 -3.30 -5.06 2.03
CA LEU A 69 -4.75 -4.97 2.16
C LEU A 69 -5.44 -6.21 1.60
N ASP A 70 -4.95 -6.75 0.48
CA ASP A 70 -5.44 -8.01 -0.10
C ASP A 70 -5.25 -9.19 0.86
N GLN A 71 -4.14 -9.23 1.59
CA GLN A 71 -3.90 -10.24 2.63
C GLN A 71 -4.82 -10.05 3.85
N ILE A 72 -5.01 -8.81 4.32
CA ILE A 72 -5.87 -8.49 5.47
C ILE A 72 -7.32 -8.82 5.16
N VAL A 73 -7.84 -8.38 4.03
CA VAL A 73 -9.26 -8.57 3.69
C VAL A 73 -9.62 -10.06 3.55
N ARG A 74 -8.71 -10.88 3.01
CA ARG A 74 -8.87 -12.33 2.90
C ARG A 74 -8.84 -13.01 4.27
N THR A 75 -7.84 -12.69 5.07
CA THR A 75 -7.71 -13.27 6.43
C THR A 75 -8.89 -12.89 7.32
N LEU A 76 -9.35 -11.65 7.29
CA LEU A 76 -10.56 -11.24 8.03
C LEU A 76 -11.80 -11.98 7.55
N GLY A 77 -12.00 -12.08 6.23
CA GLY A 77 -13.14 -12.79 5.67
C GLY A 77 -13.14 -14.28 6.02
N ASP A 78 -11.99 -14.94 5.94
CA ASP A 78 -11.86 -16.35 6.29
C ASP A 78 -11.98 -16.61 7.80
N LEU A 79 -11.38 -15.76 8.64
CA LEU A 79 -11.52 -15.87 10.10
C LEU A 79 -12.98 -15.64 10.53
N ALA A 80 -13.66 -14.64 9.96
CA ALA A 80 -15.08 -14.40 10.22
C ALA A 80 -15.96 -15.57 9.75
N ALA A 81 -15.70 -16.11 8.56
CA ALA A 81 -16.45 -17.22 7.98
C ALA A 81 -16.33 -18.56 8.74
N GLN A 82 -15.30 -18.71 9.60
CA GLN A 82 -15.08 -19.88 10.43
C GLN A 82 -15.75 -19.78 11.81
N LYS A 83 -16.23 -18.61 12.22
CA LYS A 83 -16.80 -18.42 13.56
C LYS A 83 -18.22 -18.95 13.65
N ILE A 84 -18.47 -19.66 14.75
CA ILE A 84 -19.67 -20.46 15.00
C ILE A 84 -20.50 -19.95 16.18
N GLY A 85 -20.15 -18.77 16.71
CA GLY A 85 -20.62 -18.24 17.99
C GLY A 85 -22.11 -17.92 18.02
N GLY A 86 -22.96 -18.94 18.16
CA GLY A 86 -24.40 -18.79 18.40
C GLY A 86 -25.26 -18.55 17.15
N GLY A 87 -24.79 -18.94 15.96
CA GLY A 87 -25.57 -18.81 14.73
C GLY A 87 -26.90 -19.58 14.85
N GLN A 88 -28.02 -18.88 14.67
CA GLN A 88 -29.35 -19.49 14.84
C GLN A 88 -29.78 -20.33 13.63
N ASN A 89 -29.11 -20.17 12.48
CA ASN A 89 -29.42 -20.87 11.25
C ASN A 89 -28.19 -21.61 10.68
N PRO A 90 -28.39 -22.76 10.01
CA PRO A 90 -27.32 -23.43 9.28
C PRO A 90 -26.67 -22.50 8.26
N GLY A 91 -25.34 -22.42 8.29
CA GLY A 91 -24.58 -21.56 7.38
C GLY A 91 -24.64 -20.07 7.69
N GLN A 92 -25.09 -19.68 8.89
CA GLN A 92 -24.95 -18.32 9.39
C GLN A 92 -23.66 -18.19 10.22
N ALA A 93 -22.91 -17.12 10.00
CA ALA A 93 -21.77 -16.77 10.83
C ALA A 93 -22.28 -15.98 12.04
N ALA A 94 -21.76 -16.31 13.21
CA ALA A 94 -22.04 -15.55 14.41
C ALA A 94 -20.75 -15.44 15.20
N ILE A 95 -20.50 -14.24 15.70
CA ILE A 95 -19.24 -13.85 16.31
C ILE A 95 -19.60 -13.16 17.63
N LEU A 96 -19.02 -13.67 18.71
CA LEU A 96 -19.25 -13.11 20.04
C LEU A 96 -18.56 -11.74 20.17
N GLU A 97 -19.07 -10.87 21.03
CA GLU A 97 -18.55 -9.51 21.24
C GLU A 97 -17.04 -9.45 21.51
N TRP A 98 -16.49 -10.41 22.26
CA TRP A 98 -15.06 -10.47 22.56
C TRP A 98 -14.21 -11.00 21.39
N GLU A 99 -14.79 -11.81 20.50
CA GLU A 99 -14.10 -12.36 19.33
C GLU A 99 -13.87 -11.30 18.26
N TRP A 100 -14.76 -10.31 18.16
CA TRP A 100 -14.59 -9.17 17.26
C TRP A 100 -13.28 -8.44 17.50
N ARG A 101 -12.93 -8.21 18.77
CA ARG A 101 -11.68 -7.55 19.15
C ARG A 101 -10.47 -8.36 18.70
N GLN A 102 -10.53 -9.68 18.81
CA GLN A 102 -9.44 -10.56 18.36
C GLN A 102 -9.29 -10.53 16.83
N LEU A 103 -10.41 -10.52 16.09
CA LEU A 103 -10.44 -10.44 14.65
C LEU A 103 -9.79 -9.14 14.13
N PHE A 104 -10.22 -7.99 14.66
CA PHE A 104 -9.65 -6.70 14.28
C PHE A 104 -8.21 -6.52 14.78
N SER A 105 -7.87 -7.10 15.94
CA SER A 105 -6.48 -7.12 16.41
C SER A 105 -5.57 -7.91 15.48
N ALA A 106 -6.05 -9.04 14.93
CA ALA A 106 -5.31 -9.79 13.92
C ALA A 106 -5.10 -8.95 12.65
N GLY A 107 -6.12 -8.22 12.19
CA GLY A 107 -5.99 -7.28 11.06
C GLY A 107 -4.94 -6.19 11.31
N ASN A 108 -4.89 -5.63 12.53
CA ASN A 108 -3.88 -4.64 12.91
C ASN A 108 -2.45 -5.22 12.93
N ALA A 109 -2.27 -6.50 13.26
CA ALA A 109 -0.96 -7.13 13.22
C ALA A 109 -0.45 -7.32 11.78
N LEU A 110 -1.36 -7.58 10.83
CA LEU A 110 -1.01 -7.87 9.43
C LEU A 110 -0.58 -6.62 8.62
N ILE A 111 -1.03 -5.43 9.01
CA ILE A 111 -0.68 -4.18 8.31
C ILE A 111 0.76 -3.72 8.63
N ALA A 112 1.35 -4.18 9.73
CA ALA A 112 2.72 -3.82 10.14
C ALA A 112 3.75 -4.02 9.02
N PRO A 113 4.69 -3.08 8.79
CA PRO A 113 5.04 -1.93 9.64
C PRO A 113 4.25 -0.65 9.34
N LEU A 114 3.18 -0.71 8.53
CA LEU A 114 2.34 0.44 8.24
C LEU A 114 1.44 0.79 9.45
N SER A 115 1.02 2.04 9.54
CA SER A 115 0.22 2.54 10.67
C SER A 115 -1.21 2.00 10.61
N PHE A 116 -1.65 1.30 11.66
CA PHE A 116 -3.03 0.84 11.76
C PHE A 116 -4.04 1.98 12.01
N TRP A 117 -3.60 3.20 12.32
CA TRP A 117 -4.52 4.36 12.49
C TRP A 117 -5.20 4.78 11.20
N GLN A 118 -4.56 4.50 10.06
CA GLN A 118 -5.08 4.77 8.71
C GLN A 118 -5.86 3.58 8.13
N LEU A 119 -5.95 2.47 8.88
CA LEU A 119 -6.64 1.25 8.49
C LEU A 119 -8.08 1.26 9.02
N GLY A 120 -9.04 1.19 8.10
CA GLY A 120 -10.44 0.90 8.37
C GLY A 120 -10.77 -0.53 7.97
N MET A 121 -11.49 -1.23 8.83
CA MET A 121 -11.94 -2.61 8.60
C MET A 121 -13.44 -2.69 8.87
N THR A 122 -14.17 -3.36 8.00
CA THR A 122 -15.60 -3.62 8.16
C THR A 122 -15.86 -5.07 7.78
N ILE A 123 -16.63 -5.78 8.59
CA ILE A 123 -17.04 -7.15 8.32
C ILE A 123 -18.57 -7.17 8.37
N SER A 124 -19.19 -7.72 7.34
CA SER A 124 -20.63 -7.80 7.21
C SER A 124 -21.06 -9.19 6.80
N GLU A 125 -22.16 -9.67 7.37
CA GLU A 125 -22.88 -10.83 6.84
C GLU A 125 -24.02 -10.35 5.96
N VAL A 126 -24.12 -10.97 4.79
CA VAL A 126 -25.18 -10.70 3.83
C VAL A 126 -25.96 -11.98 3.57
N LYS A 127 -27.26 -11.91 3.78
CA LYS A 127 -28.22 -12.95 3.43
C LYS A 127 -28.69 -12.73 2.00
N ILE A 128 -28.54 -13.75 1.19
CA ILE A 128 -29.05 -13.79 -0.18
C ILE A 128 -30.32 -14.61 -0.17
N SER A 129 -31.42 -14.02 -0.65
CA SER A 129 -32.73 -14.66 -0.68
C SER A 129 -33.33 -14.52 -2.07
N PRO A 130 -34.14 -15.50 -2.54
CA PRO A 130 -34.82 -15.39 -3.82
C PRO A 130 -35.79 -14.19 -3.80
N LYS A 131 -35.90 -13.51 -4.93
CA LYS A 131 -36.84 -12.40 -5.14
C LYS A 131 -38.07 -12.91 -5.90
N ALA A 132 -39.25 -12.42 -5.53
CA ALA A 132 -40.45 -12.63 -6.32
C ALA A 132 -40.25 -12.04 -7.73
N GLY A 133 -40.46 -12.86 -8.78
CA GLY A 133 -40.20 -12.48 -10.17
C GLY A 133 -38.83 -12.89 -10.72
N GLY A 134 -38.06 -13.70 -9.98
CA GLY A 134 -36.76 -14.23 -10.44
C GLY A 134 -35.57 -13.40 -9.97
N GLY A 135 -34.41 -14.05 -9.91
CA GLY A 135 -33.18 -13.49 -9.35
C GLY A 135 -33.15 -13.48 -7.82
N TYR A 136 -32.13 -12.83 -7.27
CA TYR A 136 -31.86 -12.82 -5.84
C TYR A 136 -31.76 -11.39 -5.30
N LYS A 137 -32.06 -11.23 -4.01
CA LYS A 137 -31.85 -10.00 -3.24
C LYS A 137 -30.82 -10.26 -2.14
N ALA A 138 -29.90 -9.33 -1.94
CA ALA A 138 -28.91 -9.38 -0.88
C ALA A 138 -29.27 -8.37 0.22
N MET A 139 -29.41 -8.83 1.45
CA MET A 139 -29.74 -8.02 2.62
C MET A 139 -28.66 -8.20 3.68
N VAL A 140 -28.12 -7.09 4.19
CA VAL A 140 -27.13 -7.12 5.28
C VAL A 140 -27.83 -7.52 6.57
N GLN A 141 -27.36 -8.58 7.24
CA GLN A 141 -27.90 -9.04 8.52
C GLN A 141 -27.27 -8.31 9.69
N TRP A 142 -25.94 -8.16 9.65
CA TRP A 142 -25.18 -7.40 10.62
C TRP A 142 -23.91 -6.87 9.98
N THR A 143 -23.39 -5.80 10.58
CA THR A 143 -22.11 -5.22 10.19
C THR A 143 -21.37 -4.74 11.43
N GLU A 144 -20.12 -5.16 11.57
CA GLU A 144 -19.21 -4.64 12.58
C GLU A 144 -18.06 -3.89 11.90
N THR A 145 -17.63 -2.75 12.46
CA THR A 145 -16.61 -1.91 11.84
C THR A 145 -15.66 -1.26 12.85
N VAL A 146 -14.41 -1.12 12.44
CA VAL A 146 -13.37 -0.34 13.12
C VAL A 146 -12.80 0.64 12.11
N ARG A 147 -13.14 1.93 12.24
CA ARG A 147 -12.68 3.03 11.35
C ARG A 147 -13.00 2.83 9.85
N GLY A 148 -13.81 1.84 9.51
CA GLY A 148 -14.22 1.55 8.13
C GLY A 148 -15.56 2.20 7.80
N LEU A 149 -15.99 1.98 6.55
CA LEU A 149 -17.33 2.35 6.12
C LEU A 149 -18.32 1.29 6.58
N HIS A 150 -19.35 1.70 7.31
CA HIS A 150 -20.43 0.81 7.73
C HIS A 150 -21.35 0.46 6.54
N ARG A 151 -21.68 -0.82 6.38
CA ARG A 151 -22.72 -1.28 5.47
C ARG A 151 -24.07 -1.28 6.19
N PRO A 152 -25.07 -0.54 5.70
CA PRO A 152 -26.35 -0.40 6.40
C PRO A 152 -27.05 -1.75 6.53
N CYS A 153 -27.47 -2.09 7.75
CA CYS A 153 -28.23 -3.30 8.04
C CYS A 153 -29.66 -3.19 7.48
N ASP A 154 -30.26 -4.34 7.13
CA ASP A 154 -31.64 -4.45 6.63
C ASP A 154 -31.96 -3.66 5.34
N VAL A 155 -30.93 -3.14 4.66
CA VAL A 155 -31.06 -2.48 3.36
C VAL A 155 -30.65 -3.46 2.26
N ALA A 156 -31.45 -3.51 1.18
CA ALA A 156 -31.14 -4.30 0.00
C ALA A 156 -29.95 -3.69 -0.76
N LEU A 157 -28.90 -4.49 -0.99
CA LEU A 157 -27.73 -4.06 -1.75
C LEU A 157 -28.04 -4.03 -3.25
N THR A 158 -27.44 -3.06 -3.94
CA THR A 158 -27.63 -2.88 -5.40
C THR A 158 -26.47 -3.52 -6.19
N PRO A 159 -26.75 -4.18 -7.33
CA PRO A 159 -25.70 -4.77 -8.15
C PRO A 159 -24.80 -3.66 -8.73
N SER A 160 -23.50 -3.71 -8.44
CA SER A 160 -22.51 -2.81 -9.05
C SER A 160 -21.10 -3.38 -8.93
N THR A 161 -20.25 -3.07 -9.91
CA THR A 161 -18.81 -3.36 -9.86
C THR A 161 -18.01 -2.30 -9.08
N ILE A 162 -18.66 -1.20 -8.70
CA ILE A 162 -18.06 -0.14 -7.89
C ILE A 162 -18.03 -0.59 -6.42
N LEU A 163 -16.85 -0.57 -5.82
CA LEU A 163 -16.66 -0.91 -4.41
C LEU A 163 -17.28 0.15 -3.50
N SER A 164 -18.46 -0.14 -2.96
CA SER A 164 -19.24 0.74 -2.10
C SER A 164 -20.01 -0.07 -1.05
N PRO A 165 -20.27 0.48 0.15
CA PRO A 165 -21.00 -0.24 1.20
C PRO A 165 -22.41 -0.65 0.79
N ASN A 166 -23.00 0.03 -0.20
CA ASN A 166 -24.37 -0.18 -0.68
C ASN A 166 -24.45 -1.13 -1.88
N ASN A 167 -23.32 -1.71 -2.27
CA ASN A 167 -23.18 -2.46 -3.51
C ASN A 167 -22.70 -3.88 -3.25
N ILE A 168 -23.13 -4.78 -4.12
CA ILE A 168 -22.69 -6.18 -4.15
C ILE A 168 -22.34 -6.57 -5.59
N GLU A 169 -21.38 -7.47 -5.74
CA GLU A 169 -20.99 -8.00 -7.04
C GLU A 169 -22.22 -8.59 -7.76
N PRO A 170 -22.51 -8.17 -9.02
CA PRO A 170 -23.72 -8.58 -9.74
C PRO A 170 -23.89 -10.10 -9.87
N ALA A 171 -22.78 -10.86 -9.86
CA ALA A 171 -22.79 -12.32 -9.93
C ALA A 171 -23.59 -12.99 -8.80
N TYR A 172 -23.66 -12.38 -7.60
CA TYR A 172 -24.43 -12.92 -6.48
C TYR A 172 -25.94 -12.70 -6.59
N LEU A 173 -26.37 -11.71 -7.38
CA LEU A 173 -27.79 -11.39 -7.57
C LEU A 173 -28.37 -12.02 -8.84
N ASN A 174 -27.53 -12.19 -9.86
CA ASN A 174 -27.91 -12.70 -11.18
C ASN A 174 -27.45 -14.16 -11.42
N GLY A 175 -26.73 -14.78 -10.48
CA GLY A 175 -26.22 -16.15 -10.60
C GLY A 175 -27.30 -17.23 -10.45
N THR A 176 -26.98 -18.48 -10.82
CA THR A 176 -27.96 -19.56 -10.90
C THR A 176 -28.25 -20.26 -9.57
N ASN A 177 -27.32 -20.23 -8.60
CA ASN A 177 -27.49 -20.78 -7.23
C ASN A 177 -26.51 -20.09 -6.28
N PRO A 178 -26.76 -18.85 -5.83
CA PRO A 178 -25.87 -18.15 -4.91
C PRO A 178 -25.92 -18.79 -3.50
N PRO A 179 -24.84 -18.67 -2.71
CA PRO A 179 -24.85 -19.11 -1.32
C PRO A 179 -25.90 -18.32 -0.52
N THR A 180 -26.60 -18.97 0.41
CA THR A 180 -27.64 -18.33 1.24
C THR A 180 -27.09 -17.20 2.11
N TYR A 181 -25.86 -17.36 2.59
CA TYR A 181 -25.17 -16.38 3.42
C TYR A 181 -23.73 -16.22 2.93
N ILE A 182 -23.25 -14.99 2.97
CA ILE A 182 -21.89 -14.65 2.57
C ILE A 182 -21.30 -13.62 3.52
N ILE A 183 -20.03 -13.82 3.87
CA ILE A 183 -19.26 -12.86 4.64
C ILE A 183 -18.52 -11.95 3.69
N ILE A 184 -18.62 -10.66 3.95
CA ILE A 184 -17.95 -9.64 3.18
C ILE A 184 -17.05 -8.84 4.10
N ALA A 185 -15.75 -8.93 3.84
CA ALA A 185 -14.74 -8.12 4.49
C ALA A 185 -14.41 -6.93 3.59
N ASP A 186 -14.50 -5.73 4.13
CA ASP A 186 -14.11 -4.48 3.51
C ASP A 186 -12.93 -3.89 4.29
N VAL A 187 -11.89 -3.51 3.57
CA VAL A 187 -10.73 -2.83 4.14
C VAL A 187 -10.47 -1.55 3.38
N THR A 188 -10.31 -0.45 4.09
CA THR A 188 -9.97 0.86 3.57
C THR A 188 -8.66 1.33 4.20
N TYR A 189 -7.75 1.90 3.40
CA TYR A 189 -6.50 2.46 3.92
C TYR A 189 -6.20 3.81 3.28
N THR A 190 -6.05 4.84 4.09
CA THR A 190 -5.65 6.18 3.63
C THR A 190 -4.13 6.27 3.62
N TYR A 191 -3.54 6.11 2.44
CA TYR A 191 -2.11 6.20 2.24
C TYR A 191 -1.67 7.67 2.06
N SER A 192 -0.67 8.06 2.84
CA SER A 192 0.03 9.33 2.68
C SER A 192 1.44 9.06 2.16
N PRO A 193 1.84 9.68 1.04
CA PRO A 193 3.19 9.57 0.56
C PRO A 193 4.23 10.01 1.59
N GLY A 194 5.33 9.26 1.68
CA GLY A 194 6.42 9.59 2.60
C GLY A 194 7.32 10.72 2.10
N ILE A 195 7.26 11.02 0.80
CA ILE A 195 8.01 12.10 0.16
C ILE A 195 7.07 13.30 0.04
N ASN A 196 7.24 14.27 0.93
CA ASN A 196 6.58 15.56 0.81
C ASN A 196 7.45 16.47 -0.07
N PHE A 197 6.98 16.82 -1.26
CA PHE A 197 7.69 17.73 -2.14
C PHE A 197 7.45 19.19 -1.72
N GLU A 198 7.91 19.55 -0.53
CA GLU A 198 7.76 20.93 -0.02
C GLU A 198 8.42 21.96 -0.95
N MET A 199 9.43 21.54 -1.73
CA MET A 199 10.05 22.37 -2.77
C MET A 199 9.06 22.83 -3.85
N PHE A 200 7.98 22.09 -4.10
CA PHE A 200 6.96 22.44 -5.10
C PHE A 200 5.71 23.11 -4.49
N LYS A 201 5.70 23.41 -3.17
CA LYS A 201 4.59 24.06 -2.44
C LYS A 201 3.18 23.58 -2.83
N TRP A 202 3.02 22.30 -3.12
CA TRP A 202 1.69 21.72 -3.29
C TRP A 202 1.01 21.72 -1.92
N ARG A 203 -0.08 22.49 -1.80
CA ARG A 203 -0.68 22.96 -0.55
C ARG A 203 -1.08 21.89 0.49
N ASN A 204 -1.03 20.60 0.16
CA ASN A 204 -1.12 19.45 1.08
C ASN A 204 -0.55 18.21 0.37
N ALA A 205 0.02 17.25 1.11
CA ALA A 205 0.37 15.95 0.54
C ALA A 205 -0.93 15.24 0.06
N PRO A 206 -1.03 14.80 -1.20
CA PRO A 206 -2.23 14.10 -1.67
C PRO A 206 -2.34 12.75 -0.94
N THR A 207 -3.45 12.53 -0.24
CA THR A 207 -3.76 11.23 0.35
C THR A 207 -4.54 10.37 -0.64
N TRP A 208 -4.15 9.11 -0.81
CA TRP A 208 -4.87 8.15 -1.66
C TRP A 208 -5.54 7.09 -0.79
N THR A 209 -6.83 6.87 -1.02
CA THR A 209 -7.57 5.83 -0.30
C THR A 209 -7.61 4.56 -1.11
N PHE A 210 -6.98 3.50 -0.61
CA PHE A 210 -7.09 2.17 -1.16
C PHE A 210 -8.28 1.45 -0.52
N ARG A 211 -9.12 0.82 -1.36
CA ARG A 211 -10.23 -0.01 -0.90
C ARG A 211 -10.10 -1.42 -1.45
N ARG A 212 -10.33 -2.41 -0.60
CA ARG A 212 -10.41 -3.84 -0.97
C ARG A 212 -11.63 -4.46 -0.34
N THR A 213 -12.27 -5.34 -1.10
CA THR A 213 -13.44 -6.10 -0.68
C THR A 213 -13.19 -7.56 -1.01
N PHE A 214 -13.45 -8.45 -0.06
CA PHE A 214 -13.37 -9.89 -0.26
C PHE A 214 -14.66 -10.55 0.18
N TYR A 215 -15.08 -11.53 -0.60
CA TYR A 215 -16.29 -12.30 -0.38
C TYR A 215 -15.87 -13.72 0.00
N SER A 216 -16.32 -14.21 1.16
CA SER A 216 -16.03 -15.55 1.63
C SER A 216 -17.34 -16.30 1.93
N PRO A 217 -17.52 -17.53 1.41
CA PRO A 217 -18.62 -18.38 1.83
C PRO A 217 -18.41 -18.80 3.29
N ILE A 218 -19.51 -19.01 4.02
CA ILE A 218 -19.43 -19.46 5.40
C ILE A 218 -18.95 -20.92 5.44
N ARG A 219 -17.92 -21.17 6.23
CA ARG A 219 -17.23 -22.47 6.31
C ARG A 219 -17.67 -23.30 7.52
N ASN A 220 -18.60 -22.77 8.31
CA ASN A 220 -19.19 -23.43 9.47
C ASN A 220 -20.14 -24.60 9.08
N THR A 221 -20.59 -24.67 7.82
CA THR A 221 -21.43 -25.78 7.35
C THR A 221 -20.57 -26.84 6.69
N TYR A 222 -19.96 -27.72 7.49
CA TYR A 222 -19.49 -29.01 6.98
C TYR A 222 -20.28 -30.12 7.68
N ASP A 223 -21.47 -30.40 7.14
CA ASP A 223 -21.96 -31.78 7.11
C ASP A 223 -21.57 -32.35 5.74
N PRO A 224 -20.50 -33.15 5.64
CA PRO A 224 -20.20 -33.84 4.40
C PRO A 224 -21.28 -34.89 4.10
N PRO A 225 -21.91 -34.90 2.91
CA PRO A 225 -22.84 -35.97 2.50
C PRO A 225 -22.16 -37.34 2.26
N HIS A 226 -20.96 -37.59 2.80
CA HIS A 226 -20.20 -38.83 2.60
C HIS A 226 -19.78 -39.56 3.89
N ILE A 227 -20.21 -39.12 5.08
CA ILE A 227 -20.10 -39.99 6.27
C ILE A 227 -21.35 -40.86 6.32
N GLN A 228 -21.30 -41.96 5.58
CA GLN A 228 -22.18 -43.09 5.82
C GLN A 228 -21.82 -43.65 7.20
N HIS A 229 -22.69 -43.44 8.19
CA HIS A 229 -22.67 -44.27 9.39
C HIS A 229 -22.93 -45.70 8.95
N PHE A 230 -21.89 -46.52 8.81
CA PHE A 230 -22.07 -47.97 8.77
C PHE A 230 -22.63 -48.39 10.13
N GLY A 231 -23.94 -48.58 10.18
CA GLY A 231 -24.59 -49.24 11.31
C GLY A 231 -23.93 -50.60 11.50
N VAL A 232 -23.31 -50.79 12.65
CA VAL A 232 -22.91 -52.10 13.13
C VAL A 232 -24.21 -52.88 13.34
N GLN A 233 -24.51 -53.84 12.47
CA GLN A 233 -25.54 -54.82 12.77
C GLN A 233 -24.99 -55.75 13.86
N THR A 234 -25.42 -55.51 15.09
CA THR A 234 -25.38 -56.55 16.12
C THR A 234 -26.48 -57.56 15.79
N THR A 235 -26.02 -58.79 15.55
CA THR A 235 -26.74 -60.07 15.41
C THR A 235 -27.92 -60.24 16.34
#